data_AF-A0A7S3ETN9-F1
#
_entry.id   AF-A0A7S3ETN9-F1
#
_cell.length_a   1.000
_cell.length_b   1.000
_cell.length_c   1.000
_cell.angle_alpha   90.00
_cell.angle_beta   90.00
_cell.angle_gamma   90.00
#
_symmetry.space_group_name_H-M   'P 1'
#
loop_
_entity.id
_entity.type
_entity.pdbx_description
1 polymer ?
#
loop_
_entity_poly.entity_id
_entity_poly.type
_entity_poly.pdbx_seq_one_letter_code
_entity_poly.pdbx_strand_id
1 'polypeptide(L)'
;LNRVLPPDIRVLAWQPVPQQFSARFSATHRTYKYYFVRRALHIDAMRSAAGLFIGEHDFRNYCKIDPNVTNFRRRILAFDIQPVPDLATDPDDPQAIWEFTVSGFAFLWHQEGSAHRI
;
A
#
# COMPACT_ATOMS: atom_id res chain seq x y z
N LEU A 1 6.00 19.71 19.99
CA LEU A 1 6.62 18.77 19.04
C LEU A 1 6.69 19.34 17.62
N ASN A 2 5.58 19.68 16.97
CA ASN A 2 5.59 20.19 15.58
C ASN A 2 6.43 21.45 15.32
N ARG A 3 6.68 22.29 16.34
CA ARG A 3 7.52 23.50 16.21
C ARG A 3 9.00 23.23 15.89
N VAL A 4 9.51 22.04 16.23
CA VAL A 4 10.93 21.69 16.05
C VAL A 4 11.14 20.67 14.91
N LEU A 5 10.07 20.26 14.23
CA LEU A 5 10.13 19.33 13.12
C LEU A 5 10.27 20.08 11.80
N PRO A 6 10.98 19.51 10.80
CA PRO A 6 10.99 20.01 9.43
C PRO A 6 9.57 20.18 8.86
N PRO A 7 9.36 21.04 7.83
CA PRO A 7 8.02 21.33 7.31
C PRO A 7 7.23 20.12 6.79
N ASP A 8 7.92 19.09 6.32
CA ASP A 8 7.42 17.85 5.75
C ASP A 8 7.08 16.76 6.79
N ILE A 9 7.43 16.98 8.06
CA ILE A 9 7.13 16.04 9.15
C ILE A 9 6.19 16.70 10.16
N ARG A 10 5.07 16.04 10.46
CA ARG A 10 4.06 16.51 11.41
C ARG A 10 3.57 15.35 12.27
N VAL A 11 3.47 15.59 13.57
CA VAL A 11 2.71 14.75 14.49
C VAL A 11 1.26 15.23 14.47
N LEU A 12 0.39 14.35 13.95
CA LEU A 12 -1.03 14.63 13.77
C LEU A 12 -1.82 14.45 15.07
N ALA A 13 -1.43 13.48 15.88
CA ALA A 13 -2.11 13.13 17.11
C ALA A 13 -1.16 12.45 18.11
N TRP A 14 -1.60 12.39 19.37
CA TRP A 14 -0.95 11.66 20.45
C TRP A 14 -2.02 11.08 21.37
N GLN A 15 -1.76 9.89 21.93
CA GLN A 15 -2.55 9.33 23.03
C GLN A 15 -1.65 8.59 24.04
N PRO A 16 -2.02 8.55 25.33
CA PRO A 16 -1.48 7.57 26.28
C PRO A 16 -1.84 6.13 25.87
N VAL A 17 -0.93 5.19 26.08
CA VAL A 17 -1.12 3.76 25.79
C VAL A 17 -0.64 2.91 26.95
N PRO A 18 -1.15 1.66 27.12
CA PRO A 18 -0.64 0.73 28.11
C PRO A 18 0.87 0.48 27.94
N GLN A 19 1.56 0.17 29.03
CA GLN A 19 3.02 -0.06 29.01
C GLN A 19 3.42 -1.24 28.09
N GLN A 20 2.53 -2.20 27.89
CA GLN A 20 2.74 -3.39 27.06
C GLN A 20 2.47 -3.12 25.56
N PHE A 21 1.99 -1.91 25.19
CA PHE A 21 1.69 -1.59 23.81
C PHE A 21 2.98 -1.48 22.96
N SER A 22 2.94 -2.07 21.76
CA SER A 22 3.99 -1.89 20.76
C SER A 22 3.39 -1.39 19.47
N ALA A 23 3.84 -0.23 18.98
CA ALA A 23 3.40 0.32 17.69
C ALA A 23 3.61 -0.67 16.52
N ARG A 24 4.60 -1.56 16.62
CA ARG A 24 4.87 -2.60 15.61
C ARG A 24 4.02 -3.84 15.80
N PHE A 25 4.03 -4.43 17.00
CA PHE A 25 3.43 -5.75 17.24
C PHE A 25 1.94 -5.69 17.55
N SER A 26 1.45 -4.56 18.07
CA SER A 26 0.02 -4.35 18.31
C SER A 26 -0.75 -3.90 17.06
N ALA A 27 -0.06 -3.53 15.97
CA ALA A 27 -0.71 -3.17 14.72
C ALA A 27 -1.28 -4.41 14.00
N THR A 28 -2.58 -4.38 13.70
CA THR A 28 -3.31 -5.52 13.12
C THR A 28 -3.15 -5.64 11.61
N HIS A 29 -3.03 -4.51 10.91
CA HIS A 29 -2.79 -4.44 9.48
C HIS A 29 -2.20 -3.07 9.11
N ARG A 30 -1.68 -2.98 7.89
CA ARG A 30 -1.22 -1.73 7.28
C ARG A 30 -1.92 -1.56 5.94
N THR A 31 -2.17 -0.31 5.58
CA THR A 31 -2.75 0.07 4.30
C THR A 31 -1.80 1.04 3.60
N TYR A 32 -1.44 0.72 2.37
CA TYR A 32 -0.62 1.57 1.52
C TYR A 32 -1.45 2.07 0.35
N LYS A 33 -1.21 3.32 -0.03
CA LYS A 33 -1.77 3.96 -1.21
C LYS A 33 -0.64 4.34 -2.16
N TYR A 34 -0.83 4.04 -3.44
CA TYR A 34 0.09 4.39 -4.50
C TYR A 34 -0.61 5.19 -5.56
N TYR A 35 -0.07 6.38 -5.82
CA TYR A 35 -0.61 7.32 -6.80
C TYR A 35 0.13 7.17 -8.12
N PHE A 36 -0.61 7.08 -9.22
CA PHE A 36 -0.08 6.96 -10.57
C PHE A 36 -0.93 7.73 -11.58
N VAL A 37 -0.33 8.09 -12.72
CA VAL A 37 -1.02 8.76 -13.83
C VAL A 37 -1.65 7.69 -14.73
N ARG A 38 -2.92 7.86 -15.12
CA ARG A 38 -3.69 6.86 -15.89
C ARG A 38 -2.99 6.41 -17.17
N ARG A 39 -2.53 7.37 -17.99
CA ARG A 39 -1.95 7.11 -19.32
C ARG A 39 -2.85 6.17 -20.15
N ALA A 40 -2.26 5.19 -20.83
CA ALA A 40 -2.96 4.17 -21.60
C ALA A 40 -3.08 2.83 -20.85
N LEU A 41 -3.16 2.86 -19.50
CA LEU A 41 -3.28 1.64 -18.70
C LEU A 41 -4.67 1.01 -18.81
N HIS A 42 -4.72 -0.33 -18.90
CA HIS A 42 -5.96 -1.10 -18.89
C HIS A 42 -6.46 -1.33 -17.46
N ILE A 43 -7.19 -0.35 -16.91
CA ILE A 43 -7.64 -0.37 -15.51
C ILE A 43 -8.45 -1.61 -15.13
N ASP A 44 -9.34 -2.09 -16.00
CA ASP A 44 -10.17 -3.26 -15.70
C ASP A 44 -9.35 -4.55 -15.60
N ALA A 45 -8.29 -4.66 -16.43
CA ALA A 45 -7.35 -5.76 -16.33
C ALA A 45 -6.54 -5.68 -15.04
N MET A 46 -6.08 -4.48 -14.66
CA MET A 46 -5.37 -4.25 -13.40
C MET A 46 -6.25 -4.58 -12.19
N ARG A 47 -7.53 -4.20 -12.20
CA ARG A 47 -8.51 -4.55 -11.14
C ARG A 47 -8.72 -6.05 -11.05
N SER A 48 -8.86 -6.71 -12.19
CA SER A 48 -8.99 -8.17 -12.24
C SER A 48 -7.76 -8.85 -11.65
N ALA A 49 -6.55 -8.38 -12.01
CA ALA A 49 -5.29 -8.87 -11.45
C ALA A 49 -5.16 -8.57 -9.95
N ALA A 50 -5.57 -7.39 -9.48
CA ALA A 50 -5.58 -7.02 -8.07
C ALA A 50 -6.40 -7.99 -7.22
N GLY A 51 -7.56 -8.43 -7.75
CA GLY A 51 -8.40 -9.43 -7.09
C GLY A 51 -7.69 -10.77 -6.83
N LEU A 52 -6.76 -11.17 -7.71
CA LEU A 52 -6.00 -12.43 -7.55
C LEU A 52 -5.03 -12.39 -6.36
N PHE A 53 -4.63 -11.20 -5.91
CA PHE A 53 -3.74 -11.04 -4.76
C PHE A 53 -4.45 -11.16 -3.42
N ILE A 54 -5.78 -11.04 -3.38
CA ILE A 54 -6.56 -11.14 -2.14
C ILE A 54 -6.48 -12.58 -1.60
N GLY A 55 -6.31 -12.71 -0.29
CA GLY A 55 -6.09 -14.01 0.36
C GLY A 55 -4.63 -14.23 0.75
N GLU A 56 -4.27 -15.49 1.04
CA GLU A 56 -2.92 -15.86 1.45
C GLU A 56 -2.14 -16.49 0.30
N HIS A 57 -0.98 -15.89 -0.02
CA HIS A 57 -0.13 -16.32 -1.13
C HIS A 57 1.34 -16.28 -0.74
N ASP A 58 2.18 -17.02 -1.48
CA ASP A 58 3.64 -16.93 -1.40
C ASP A 58 4.12 -15.80 -2.31
N PHE A 59 4.66 -14.73 -1.72
CA PHE A 59 5.07 -13.52 -2.42
C PHE A 59 6.58 -13.46 -2.72
N ARG A 60 7.31 -14.58 -2.73
CA ARG A 60 8.77 -14.55 -2.95
C ARG A 60 9.22 -13.84 -4.23
N ASN A 61 8.42 -13.91 -5.29
CA ASN A 61 8.72 -13.29 -6.58
C ASN A 61 8.46 -11.78 -6.61
N TYR A 62 7.81 -11.25 -5.57
CA TYR A 62 7.44 -9.84 -5.47
C TYR A 62 8.30 -9.08 -4.45
N CYS A 63 9.22 -9.74 -3.75
CA CYS A 63 10.10 -9.10 -2.78
C CYS A 63 11.55 -9.15 -3.22
N LYS A 64 12.36 -8.24 -2.66
CA LYS A 64 13.81 -8.41 -2.71
C LYS A 64 14.21 -9.51 -1.73
N ILE A 65 15.01 -10.48 -2.20
CA ILE A 65 15.50 -11.57 -1.35
C ILE A 65 16.38 -10.99 -0.24
N ASP A 66 15.99 -11.27 1.00
CA ASP A 66 16.75 -10.98 2.21
C ASP A 66 17.06 -12.33 2.88
N PRO A 67 18.33 -12.66 3.15
CA PRO A 67 18.71 -13.93 3.78
C PRO A 67 18.09 -14.15 5.16
N ASN A 68 17.62 -13.09 5.83
CA ASN A 68 16.96 -13.17 7.14
C ASN A 68 15.45 -13.47 7.03
N VAL A 69 14.90 -13.51 5.82
CA VAL A 69 13.47 -13.77 5.59
C VAL A 69 13.29 -15.20 5.10
N THR A 70 12.71 -16.05 5.94
CA THR A 70 12.40 -17.45 5.63
C THR A 70 10.92 -17.66 5.30
N ASN A 71 10.05 -16.74 5.70
CA ASN A 71 8.61 -16.79 5.44
C ASN A 71 8.18 -15.71 4.45
N PHE A 72 7.77 -16.16 3.27
CA PHE A 72 7.30 -15.33 2.15
C PHE A 72 5.77 -15.31 2.02
N ARG A 73 5.05 -16.08 2.84
CA ARG A 73 3.59 -16.06 2.82
C ARG A 73 3.07 -14.77 3.43
N ARG A 74 2.18 -14.09 2.72
CA ARG A 74 1.48 -12.91 3.22
C ARG A 74 0.00 -13.01 2.88
N ARG A 75 -0.82 -12.38 3.72
CA ARG A 75 -2.26 -12.30 3.54
C ARG A 75 -2.66 -10.86 3.21
N ILE A 76 -3.21 -10.68 2.02
CA ILE A 76 -3.80 -9.43 1.55
C ILE A 76 -5.30 -9.47 1.90
N LEU A 77 -5.75 -8.41 2.56
CA LEU A 77 -7.12 -8.24 3.03
C LEU A 77 -7.99 -7.54 1.97
N ALA A 78 -7.43 -6.54 1.31
CA ALA A 78 -8.09 -5.79 0.27
C ALA A 78 -7.05 -5.22 -0.72
N PHE A 79 -7.44 -5.14 -1.98
CA PHE A 79 -6.68 -4.48 -3.03
C PHE A 79 -7.68 -3.82 -3.99
N ASP A 80 -7.67 -2.49 -4.04
CA ASP A 80 -8.58 -1.71 -4.87
C ASP A 80 -7.82 -0.71 -5.76
N ILE A 81 -8.44 -0.33 -6.88
CA ILE A 81 -7.90 0.63 -7.85
C ILE A 81 -9.02 1.59 -8.26
N GLN A 82 -8.81 2.89 -8.06
CA GLN A 82 -9.80 3.93 -8.28
C GLN A 82 -9.17 5.26 -8.72
N PRO A 83 -9.90 6.13 -9.45
CA PRO A 83 -9.43 7.48 -9.70
C PRO A 83 -9.37 8.26 -8.37
N VAL A 84 -8.45 9.21 -8.25
CA VAL A 84 -8.40 10.11 -7.09
C VAL A 84 -9.48 11.18 -7.27
N PRO A 85 -10.55 11.20 -6.45
CA PRO A 85 -11.71 12.05 -6.70
C PRO A 85 -11.38 13.54 -6.82
N ASP A 86 -10.46 14.02 -5.96
CA ASP A 86 -10.11 15.44 -5.89
C ASP A 86 -9.14 15.90 -6.99
N LEU A 87 -8.59 14.96 -7.78
CA LEU A 87 -7.54 15.23 -8.78
C LEU A 87 -7.91 14.79 -10.20
N ALA A 88 -9.08 14.18 -10.40
CA ALA A 88 -9.54 13.74 -11.71
C ALA A 88 -10.97 14.25 -11.98
N THR A 89 -11.09 15.27 -12.82
CA THR A 89 -12.40 15.76 -13.29
C THR A 89 -13.02 14.81 -14.32
N ASP A 90 -12.17 14.14 -15.10
CA ASP A 90 -12.51 13.07 -16.04
C ASP A 90 -11.60 11.87 -15.74
N PRO A 91 -12.13 10.73 -15.25
CA PRO A 91 -11.34 9.52 -14.99
C PRO A 91 -10.67 8.93 -16.23
N ASP A 92 -11.14 9.25 -17.44
CA ASP A 92 -10.58 8.75 -18.70
C ASP A 92 -9.48 9.67 -19.27
N ASP A 93 -9.25 10.86 -18.68
CA ASP A 93 -8.11 11.71 -19.02
C ASP A 93 -6.79 10.93 -18.81
N PRO A 94 -5.91 10.85 -19.83
CA PRO A 94 -4.58 10.25 -19.67
C PRO A 94 -3.73 10.87 -18.55
N GLN A 95 -4.00 12.10 -18.13
CA GLN A 95 -3.33 12.78 -17.01
C GLN A 95 -4.05 12.61 -15.67
N ALA A 96 -5.23 11.97 -15.64
CA ALA A 96 -5.95 11.70 -14.40
C ALA A 96 -5.05 10.94 -13.41
N ILE A 97 -5.06 11.37 -12.15
CA ILE A 97 -4.37 10.66 -11.08
C ILE A 97 -5.28 9.56 -10.56
N TRP A 98 -4.75 8.35 -10.54
CA TRP A 98 -5.36 7.16 -9.99
C TRP A 98 -4.60 6.72 -8.76
N GLU A 99 -5.28 6.01 -7.87
CA GLU A 99 -4.67 5.33 -6.75
C GLU A 99 -4.96 3.83 -6.79
N PHE A 100 -3.99 3.04 -6.35
CA PHE A 100 -4.30 1.72 -5.84
C PHE A 100 -4.04 1.65 -4.34
N THR A 101 -4.94 0.96 -3.64
CA THR A 101 -4.91 0.80 -2.19
C THR A 101 -4.75 -0.67 -1.86
N VAL A 102 -3.72 -1.04 -1.10
CA VAL A 102 -3.48 -2.40 -0.65
C VAL A 102 -3.43 -2.48 0.87
N SER A 103 -4.22 -3.39 1.44
CA SER A 103 -4.29 -3.62 2.89
C SER A 103 -3.88 -5.05 3.22
N GLY A 104 -3.03 -5.23 4.23
CA GLY A 104 -2.53 -6.55 4.63
C GLY A 104 -1.94 -6.57 6.03
N PHE A 105 -1.78 -7.76 6.60
CA PHE A 105 -1.23 -7.93 7.95
C PHE A 105 0.24 -7.47 8.05
N ALA A 106 1.02 -7.84 7.03
CA ALA A 106 2.42 -7.48 6.88
C ALA A 106 2.78 -7.53 5.38
N PHE A 107 3.85 -6.84 5.02
CA PHE A 107 4.41 -6.83 3.66
C PHE A 107 5.90 -7.18 3.72
N LEU A 108 6.42 -7.83 2.68
CA LEU A 108 7.85 -8.09 2.50
C LEU A 108 8.54 -6.83 1.98
N TRP A 109 9.86 -6.75 2.12
CA TRP A 109 10.63 -5.63 1.59
C TRP A 109 10.46 -5.54 0.05
N HIS A 110 10.03 -4.37 -0.43
CA HIS A 110 9.67 -4.07 -1.82
C HIS A 110 8.44 -4.80 -2.39
N GLN A 111 7.63 -5.48 -1.58
CA GLN A 111 6.47 -6.22 -2.08
C GLN A 111 5.48 -5.34 -2.83
N GLU A 112 5.11 -4.22 -2.22
CA GLU A 112 4.20 -3.21 -2.73
C GLU A 112 4.76 -2.43 -3.93
N GLY A 113 6.07 -2.21 -3.98
CA GLY A 113 6.74 -1.57 -5.11
C GLY A 113 6.77 -2.46 -6.37
N SER A 114 6.84 -3.78 -6.20
CA SER A 114 6.82 -4.74 -7.31
C SER A 114 5.44 -4.87 -7.97
N ALA A 115 4.36 -4.52 -7.27
CA ALA A 115 3.01 -4.51 -7.82
C ALA A 115 2.81 -3.48 -8.95
N HIS A 116 3.71 -2.49 -9.08
CA HIS A 116 3.69 -1.52 -10.19
C HIS A 116 4.25 -2.08 -11.51
N ARG A 117 4.83 -3.28 -11.49
CA ARG A 117 5.44 -3.92 -12.67
C ARG A 117 4.50 -4.92 -13.37
N ILE A 118 3.25 -4.99 -12.94
CA ILE A 118 2.19 -5.85 -13.47
C ILE A 118 1.19 -4.97 -14.20
#